data_AF-A0A7Y8HRJ3-F1
#
_entry.id   AF-A0A7Y8HRJ3-F1
#
_cell.length_a   1.000
_cell.length_b   1.000
_cell.length_c   1.000
_cell.angle_alpha   90.00
_cell.angle_beta   90.00
_cell.angle_gamma   90.00
#
_symmetry.space_group_name_H-M   'P 1'
#
loop_
_entity.id
_entity.type
_entity.pdbx_description
1 polymer ?
#
loop_
_entity_poly.entity_id
_entity_poly.type
_entity_poly.pdbx_seq_one_letter_code
_entity_poly.pdbx_strand_id
1 'polypeptide(L)'
;MKEIIHYPGEMVWQELREFPGKGDVTVLRDEGKGKARTIIVRLQAGGQIIPHSHVAPVQHYVLEGECETQGKTLGRGAYRFMPKHADVSTIFTKDGVTILMIYDAVSE
;
A
#
# COMPACT_ATOMS: atom_id res chain seq x y z
N MET A 1 1.51 -5.48 22.35
CA MET A 1 1.80 -4.16 21.72
C MET A 1 1.31 -3.06 22.66
N LYS A 2 1.89 -1.87 22.61
CA LYS A 2 1.34 -0.66 23.26
C LYS A 2 0.55 0.16 22.23
N GLU A 3 -0.25 1.12 22.69
CA GLU A 3 -0.89 2.08 21.81
C GLU A 3 0.16 2.85 20.97
N ILE A 4 -0.18 3.11 19.70
CA ILE A 4 0.67 3.86 18.76
C ILE A 4 -0.19 4.97 18.15
N ILE A 5 0.30 6.20 18.20
CA ILE A 5 -0.29 7.36 17.54
C ILE A 5 0.78 7.99 16.66
N HIS A 6 0.48 8.10 15.36
CA HIS A 6 1.37 8.68 14.36
C HIS A 6 0.63 9.66 13.48
N TYR A 7 1.27 10.79 13.16
CA TYR A 7 0.78 11.80 12.23
C TYR A 7 1.63 11.73 10.95
N PRO A 8 1.14 11.15 9.85
CA PRO A 8 1.95 10.92 8.65
C PRO A 8 2.58 12.18 8.04
N GLY A 9 2.00 13.36 8.29
CA GLY A 9 2.55 14.65 7.86
C GLY A 9 3.85 15.05 8.58
N GLU A 10 4.15 14.45 9.73
CA GLU A 10 5.35 14.71 10.54
C GLU A 10 6.37 13.57 10.45
N MET A 11 6.05 12.51 9.70
CA MET A 11 6.90 11.32 9.59
C MET A 11 7.92 11.44 8.45
N VAL A 12 9.04 10.74 8.60
CA VAL A 12 10.01 10.57 7.52
C VAL A 12 9.44 9.62 6.47
N TRP A 13 9.35 10.12 5.24
CA TRP A 13 9.03 9.33 4.06
C TRP A 13 10.32 8.76 3.48
N GLN A 14 10.28 7.50 3.09
CA GLN A 14 11.41 6.78 2.51
C GLN A 14 11.05 6.35 1.09
N GLU A 15 12.06 6.09 0.27
CA GLU A 15 11.85 5.45 -1.02
C GLU A 15 11.20 4.06 -0.82
N LEU A 16 10.12 3.81 -1.54
CA LEU A 16 9.43 2.52 -1.56
C LEU A 16 10.37 1.42 -2.08
N ARG A 17 10.58 0.37 -1.27
CA ARG A 17 11.43 -0.79 -1.62
C ARG A 17 10.75 -2.14 -1.36
N GLU A 18 9.58 -2.11 -0.73
CA GLU A 18 8.80 -3.27 -0.32
C GLU A 18 8.25 -4.08 -1.48
N PHE A 19 7.98 -3.41 -2.60
CA PHE A 19 7.48 -4.03 -3.81
C PHE A 19 7.91 -3.25 -5.05
N PRO A 20 7.89 -3.89 -6.23
CA PRO A 20 8.38 -3.28 -7.46
C PRO A 20 7.55 -2.06 -7.91
N GLY A 21 8.11 -0.87 -7.74
CA GLY A 21 7.51 0.40 -8.14
C GLY A 21 8.37 1.57 -7.70
N LYS A 22 8.04 2.79 -8.15
CA LYS A 22 8.66 4.03 -7.65
C LYS A 22 7.62 4.83 -6.88
N GLY A 23 7.94 5.15 -5.65
CA GLY A 23 7.09 5.93 -4.77
C GLY A 23 7.75 6.17 -3.42
N ASP A 24 6.99 6.78 -2.54
CA ASP A 24 7.39 7.05 -1.16
C ASP A 24 6.56 6.19 -0.21
N VAL A 25 7.15 5.76 0.90
CA VAL A 25 6.49 4.94 1.92
C VAL A 25 6.78 5.50 3.31
N THR A 26 5.78 5.44 4.18
CA THR A 26 5.97 5.60 5.63
C THR A 26 5.29 4.44 6.36
N VAL A 27 5.91 4.00 7.46
CA VAL A 27 5.47 2.82 8.22
C VAL A 27 4.74 3.27 9.48
N LEU A 28 3.44 2.94 9.57
CA LEU A 28 2.61 3.30 10.73
C LEU A 28 2.68 2.24 11.83
N ARG A 29 2.87 0.98 11.46
CA ARG A 29 2.95 -0.15 12.38
C ARG A 29 3.76 -1.26 11.74
N ASP A 30 4.70 -1.84 12.48
CA ASP A 30 5.47 -3.00 12.06
C ASP A 30 5.67 -3.94 13.26
N GLU A 31 5.17 -5.16 13.16
CA GLU A 31 5.31 -6.18 14.19
C GLU A 31 6.44 -7.19 13.91
N GLY A 32 7.13 -7.03 12.77
CA GLY A 32 8.18 -7.95 12.31
C GLY A 32 7.70 -8.97 11.29
N LYS A 33 8.63 -9.83 10.86
CA LYS A 33 8.43 -10.77 9.74
C LYS A 33 7.24 -11.71 9.98
N GLY A 34 6.36 -11.81 8.98
CA GLY A 34 5.17 -12.67 9.00
C GLY A 34 4.00 -12.14 9.84
N LYS A 35 4.20 -11.03 10.57
CA LYS A 35 3.18 -10.40 11.40
C LYS A 35 2.55 -9.22 10.68
N ALA A 36 1.52 -8.66 11.31
CA ALA A 36 0.74 -7.60 10.71
C ALA A 36 1.57 -6.31 10.58
N ARG A 37 1.36 -5.58 9.47
CA ARG A 37 2.08 -4.35 9.14
C ARG A 37 1.11 -3.32 8.56
N THR A 38 1.34 -2.04 8.80
CA THR A 38 0.53 -0.95 8.24
C THR A 38 1.46 0.13 7.69
N ILE A 39 1.28 0.50 6.43
CA ILE A 39 2.08 1.52 5.74
C ILE A 39 1.18 2.47 4.95
N ILE A 40 1.68 3.67 4.66
CA ILE A 40 1.10 4.53 3.63
C ILE A 40 2.09 4.62 2.48
N VAL A 41 1.58 4.45 1.26
CA VAL A 41 2.36 4.55 0.03
C VAL A 41 1.84 5.71 -0.80
N ARG A 42 2.76 6.52 -1.32
CA ARG A 42 2.49 7.60 -2.27
C ARG A 42 3.17 7.28 -3.59
N LEU A 43 2.37 7.20 -4.66
CA LEU A 43 2.88 7.18 -6.02
C LEU A 43 2.73 8.57 -6.60
N GLN A 44 3.81 9.09 -7.16
CA GLN A 44 3.81 10.38 -7.88
C GLN A 44 3.07 10.22 -9.22
N ALA A 45 2.77 11.34 -9.89
CA ALA A 45 2.16 11.33 -11.23
C ALA A 45 2.96 10.45 -12.21
N GLY A 46 2.25 9.62 -12.98
CA GLY A 46 2.85 8.61 -13.86
C GLY A 46 3.41 7.38 -13.12
N GLY A 47 3.24 7.29 -11.80
CA GLY A 47 3.75 6.21 -10.96
C GLY A 47 3.13 4.85 -11.31
N GLN A 48 3.95 3.82 -11.19
CA GLN A 48 3.57 2.44 -11.50
C GLN A 48 4.06 1.47 -10.43
N ILE A 49 3.22 0.48 -10.14
CA ILE A 49 3.59 -0.75 -9.43
C ILE A 49 3.46 -1.87 -10.45
N ILE A 50 4.56 -2.60 -10.67
CA ILE A 50 4.55 -3.73 -11.60
C ILE A 50 4.04 -5.00 -10.92
N PRO A 51 3.56 -5.98 -11.71
CA PRO A 51 2.96 -7.18 -11.15
C PRO A 51 3.89 -7.94 -10.20
N HIS A 52 3.34 -8.36 -9.08
CA HIS A 52 4.02 -9.17 -8.07
C HIS A 52 2.99 -9.95 -7.24
N SER A 53 3.40 -11.02 -6.58
CA SER A 53 2.50 -11.84 -5.76
C SER A 53 2.59 -11.45 -4.29
N HIS A 54 1.45 -11.40 -3.60
CA HIS A 54 1.42 -11.14 -2.16
C HIS A 54 1.72 -12.40 -1.33
N VAL A 55 2.61 -12.27 -0.34
CA VAL A 55 2.90 -13.32 0.65
C VAL A 55 1.95 -13.33 1.85
N ALA A 56 1.13 -12.28 1.99
CA ALA A 56 0.14 -12.06 3.05
C ALA A 56 -1.14 -11.43 2.46
N PRO A 57 -2.31 -11.51 3.10
CA PRO A 57 -3.46 -10.69 2.72
C PRO A 57 -3.13 -9.20 2.86
N VAL A 58 -3.56 -8.40 1.88
CA VAL A 58 -3.31 -6.95 1.83
C VAL A 58 -4.61 -6.21 1.56
N GLN A 59 -4.83 -5.14 2.32
CA GLN A 59 -5.98 -4.25 2.17
C GLN A 59 -5.49 -2.88 1.73
N HIS A 60 -6.17 -2.27 0.76
CA HIS A 60 -5.95 -0.91 0.30
C HIS A 60 -7.12 -0.03 0.71
N TYR A 61 -6.81 1.18 1.14
CA TYR A 61 -7.77 2.28 1.23
C TYR A 61 -7.17 3.54 0.61
N VAL A 62 -7.81 4.09 -0.43
CA VAL A 62 -7.29 5.26 -1.13
C VAL A 62 -7.61 6.52 -0.33
N LEU A 63 -6.57 7.22 0.12
CA LEU A 63 -6.67 8.45 0.90
C LEU A 63 -6.82 9.68 0.00
N GLU A 64 -6.05 9.72 -1.09
CA GLU A 64 -5.99 10.85 -2.03
C GLU A 64 -5.67 10.36 -3.44
N GLY A 65 -6.11 11.13 -4.45
CA GLY A 65 -5.90 10.80 -5.86
C GLY A 65 -6.64 9.54 -6.30
N GLU A 66 -6.12 8.90 -7.34
CA GLU A 66 -6.68 7.69 -7.92
C GLU A 66 -5.66 6.82 -8.65
N CYS A 67 -5.96 5.53 -8.78
CA CYS A 67 -5.18 4.62 -9.59
C CYS A 67 -6.04 3.66 -10.42
N GLU A 68 -5.48 3.21 -11.53
CA GLU A 68 -6.06 2.20 -12.41
C GLU A 68 -5.44 0.84 -12.11
N THR A 69 -6.28 -0.17 -11.98
CA THR A 69 -5.86 -1.57 -11.77
C THR A 69 -6.98 -2.51 -12.19
N GLN A 70 -6.65 -3.59 -12.92
CA GLN A 70 -7.61 -4.59 -13.39
C GLN A 70 -8.82 -3.98 -14.16
N GLY A 71 -8.57 -2.95 -14.97
CA GLY A 71 -9.60 -2.25 -15.73
C GLY A 71 -10.58 -1.42 -14.88
N LYS A 72 -10.25 -1.18 -13.60
CA LYS A 72 -11.03 -0.34 -12.68
C LYS A 72 -10.21 0.86 -12.24
N THR A 73 -10.89 1.99 -12.07
CA THR A 73 -10.33 3.18 -11.41
C THR A 73 -10.74 3.17 -9.93
N LEU A 74 -9.75 3.22 -9.05
CA LEU A 74 -9.91 3.29 -7.61
C LEU A 74 -9.52 4.69 -7.15
N GLY A 75 -10.51 5.54 -6.91
CA GLY A 75 -10.31 6.89 -6.37
C GLY A 75 -10.43 6.95 -4.85
N ARG A 76 -10.26 8.16 -4.29
CA ARG A 76 -10.41 8.43 -2.85
C ARG A 76 -11.65 7.75 -2.24
N GLY A 77 -11.44 7.03 -1.14
CA GLY A 77 -12.47 6.28 -0.43
C GLY A 77 -12.66 4.85 -0.94
N ALA A 78 -12.04 4.46 -2.06
CA ALA A 78 -12.07 3.08 -2.53
C ALA A 78 -11.33 2.16 -1.55
N TYR A 79 -12.02 1.11 -1.12
CA TYR A 79 -11.44 -0.01 -0.38
C TYR A 79 -11.27 -1.22 -1.30
N ARG A 80 -10.14 -1.91 -1.18
CA ARG A 80 -9.86 -3.16 -1.90
C ARG A 80 -9.18 -4.14 -0.97
N PHE A 81 -9.71 -5.36 -0.91
CA PHE A 81 -9.06 -6.49 -0.26
C PHE A 81 -8.39 -7.39 -1.29
N MET A 82 -7.17 -7.87 -1.00
CA MET A 82 -6.44 -8.82 -1.83
C MET A 82 -6.00 -10.00 -0.94
N PRO A 83 -6.46 -11.23 -1.23
CA PRO A 83 -6.09 -12.39 -0.43
C PRO A 83 -4.61 -12.77 -0.62
N LYS A 84 -4.10 -13.59 0.31
CA LYS A 84 -2.78 -14.21 0.18
C LYS A 84 -2.66 -14.93 -1.17
N HIS A 85 -1.49 -14.83 -1.83
CA HIS A 85 -1.23 -15.39 -3.16
C HIS A 85 -2.06 -14.79 -4.31
N ALA A 86 -2.81 -13.71 -4.07
CA ALA A 86 -3.33 -12.93 -5.18
C ALA A 86 -2.18 -12.28 -5.95
N ASP A 87 -2.23 -12.40 -7.27
CA ASP A 87 -1.36 -11.61 -8.14
C ASP A 87 -1.85 -10.17 -8.17
N VAL A 88 -0.94 -9.27 -7.83
CA VAL A 88 -1.15 -7.84 -8.03
C VAL A 88 -0.97 -7.59 -9.51
N SER A 89 -2.06 -7.22 -10.19
CA SER A 89 -1.97 -6.67 -11.55
C SER A 89 -1.34 -5.28 -11.50
N THR A 90 -0.82 -4.79 -12.62
CA THR A 90 -0.27 -3.44 -12.72
C THR A 90 -1.20 -2.41 -12.06
N ILE A 91 -0.61 -1.55 -11.23
CA ILE A 91 -1.27 -0.36 -10.70
C ILE A 91 -0.60 0.83 -11.38
N PHE A 92 -1.39 1.70 -11.99
CA PHE A 92 -0.93 2.93 -12.61
C PHE A 92 -1.67 4.11 -12.01
N THR A 93 -0.99 5.24 -11.84
CA THR A 93 -1.66 6.51 -11.52
C THR A 93 -1.23 7.58 -12.51
N LYS A 94 -2.21 8.30 -13.04
CA LYS A 94 -1.96 9.42 -13.95
C LYS A 94 -1.46 10.64 -13.19
N ASP A 95 -2.22 11.06 -12.17
CA ASP A 95 -2.01 12.32 -11.46
C ASP A 95 -1.45 12.15 -10.03
N GLY A 96 -1.24 10.90 -9.60
CA GLY A 96 -0.75 10.56 -8.27
C GLY A 96 -1.82 9.90 -7.40
N VAL A 97 -1.38 9.08 -6.43
CA VAL A 97 -2.27 8.41 -5.48
C VAL A 97 -1.57 8.21 -4.13
N THR A 98 -2.32 8.37 -3.04
CA THR A 98 -1.88 8.02 -1.68
C THR A 98 -2.78 6.91 -1.15
N ILE A 99 -2.19 5.78 -0.75
CA ILE A 99 -2.90 4.56 -0.37
C ILE A 99 -2.44 4.12 1.02
N LEU A 100 -3.40 3.91 1.93
CA LEU A 100 -3.16 3.14 3.15
C LEU A 100 -3.16 1.66 2.81
N MET A 101 -2.06 0.97 3.14
CA MET A 101 -1.93 -0.48 2.96
C MET A 101 -1.85 -1.17 4.31
N ILE A 102 -2.70 -2.17 4.51
CA ILE A 102 -2.79 -2.97 5.72
C ILE A 102 -2.45 -4.41 5.36
N TYR A 103 -1.37 -4.93 5.93
CA TYR A 103 -0.96 -6.33 5.83
C TYR A 103 -1.46 -7.08 7.06
N ASP A 104 -2.21 -8.13 6.82
CA ASP A 104 -2.66 -9.03 7.87
C ASP A 104 -1.51 -9.96 8.28
N ALA A 105 -1.52 -10.42 9.53
CA ALA A 105 -0.58 -11.44 9.98
C ALA A 105 -0.83 -12.74 9.21
N VAL A 106 0.25 -13.42 8.83
CA VAL A 106 0.16 -14.74 8.21
C VAL A 106 0.23 -15.74 9.35
N SER A 107 -0.87 -16.45 9.62
CA SER A 107 -0.81 -17.63 10.48
C SER A 107 -0.02 -18.72 9.73
N GLU A 108 0.90 -19.37 10.44
CA GLU A 108 1.47 -20.66 9.99
C GLU A 108 0.37 -21.73 9.92
#